data_AF-A0A840AY75-F1
#
_entry.id   AF-A0A840AY75-F1
#
_cell.length_a   1.000
_cell.length_b   1.000
_cell.length_c   1.000
_cell.angle_alpha   90.00
_cell.angle_beta   90.00
_cell.angle_gamma   90.00
#
_symmetry.space_group_name_H-M   'P 1'
#
loop_
_entity.id
_entity.type
_entity.pdbx_description
1 polymer ?
#
loop_
_entity_poly.entity_id
_entity_poly.type
_entity_poly.pdbx_seq_one_letter_code
_entity_poly.pdbx_strand_id
1 'polypeptide(L)'
;MKPARISFIIGVAMCVAGCGKVGDLEPRTGNSMPPQAYGQTTDQTAKILTTPSVQARPGRTDELLKRSERREDDPFDIPPGQEPKPFDPEQTDSSEKTPPK
;
A
#
# COMPACT_ATOMS: atom_id res chain seq x y z
N MET A 1 -32.27 33.57 -0.88
CA MET A 1 -31.00 33.72 -1.62
C MET A 1 -31.34 33.97 -3.08
N LYS A 2 -30.73 34.97 -3.75
CA LYS A 2 -31.11 35.36 -5.13
C LYS A 2 -30.97 34.16 -6.09
N PRO A 3 -31.94 33.90 -7.01
CA PRO A 3 -31.93 32.75 -7.92
C PRO A 3 -30.66 32.70 -8.78
N ALA A 4 -30.11 33.87 -9.12
CA ALA A 4 -28.83 33.99 -9.83
C ALA A 4 -27.63 33.34 -9.10
N ARG A 5 -27.61 33.33 -7.76
CA ARG A 5 -26.54 32.68 -6.99
C ARG A 5 -26.66 31.16 -7.02
N ILE A 6 -27.90 30.65 -7.04
CA ILE A 6 -28.17 29.21 -7.13
C ILE A 6 -27.79 28.69 -8.52
N SER A 7 -28.16 29.42 -9.58
CA SER A 7 -27.78 29.07 -10.97
C SER A 7 -26.26 29.06 -11.17
N PHE A 8 -25.53 30.01 -10.57
CA PHE A 8 -24.07 30.04 -10.65
C PHE A 8 -23.42 28.83 -9.96
N ILE A 9 -23.89 28.46 -8.76
CA ILE A 9 -23.36 27.30 -8.04
C ILE A 9 -23.60 25.99 -8.82
N ILE A 10 -24.78 25.82 -9.42
CA ILE A 10 -25.10 24.63 -10.22
C ILE A 10 -24.22 24.55 -11.47
N GLY A 11 -23.99 25.67 -12.15
CA GLY A 11 -23.11 25.71 -13.33
C GLY A 11 -21.67 25.30 -13.01
N VAL A 12 -21.11 25.82 -11.91
CA VAL A 12 -19.77 25.43 -11.46
C VAL A 12 -19.71 23.95 -11.07
N ALA A 13 -20.72 23.43 -10.39
CA ALA A 13 -20.77 22.02 -9.99
C ALA A 13 -20.76 21.06 -11.19
N MET A 14 -21.47 21.38 -12.28
CA MET A 14 -21.46 20.54 -13.48
C MET A 14 -20.11 20.52 -14.20
N CYS A 15 -19.35 21.62 -14.19
CA CYS A 15 -18.02 21.66 -14.80
C CYS A 15 -17.01 20.73 -14.11
N VAL A 16 -17.15 20.49 -12.81
CA VAL A 16 -16.21 19.65 -12.04
C VAL A 16 -16.46 18.14 -12.25
N ALA A 17 -17.69 17.75 -12.64
CA ALA A 17 -18.05 16.34 -12.81
C ALA A 17 -17.49 15.67 -14.09
N GLY A 18 -16.90 16.43 -15.01
CA GLY A 18 -16.49 15.93 -16.33
C GLY A 18 -15.11 15.27 -16.42
N CYS A 19 -14.25 15.36 -15.40
CA CYS A 19 -12.83 15.00 -15.51
C CYS A 19 -12.46 13.54 -15.17
N GLY A 20 -13.41 12.61 -15.13
CA GLY A 20 -13.15 11.23 -14.68
C GLY A 20 -13.67 10.13 -15.60
N LYS A 21 -13.07 9.93 -16.78
CA LYS A 21 -13.34 8.71 -17.58
C LYS A 21 -12.79 7.51 -16.81
N VAL A 22 -13.67 6.57 -16.44
CA VAL A 22 -13.30 5.26 -15.92
C VAL A 22 -13.42 4.26 -17.06
N GLY A 23 -12.30 3.70 -17.49
CA GLY A 23 -12.23 2.73 -18.59
C GLY A 23 -10.81 2.23 -18.78
N ASP A 24 -10.62 1.34 -19.75
CA ASP A 24 -9.29 0.83 -20.07
C ASP A 24 -8.36 1.95 -20.55
N LEU A 25 -7.08 1.77 -20.25
CA LEU A 25 -6.04 2.69 -20.68
C LEU A 25 -5.80 2.55 -22.18
N GLU A 26 -5.83 3.67 -22.88
CA GLU A 26 -5.58 3.77 -24.30
C GLU A 26 -4.24 4.48 -24.54
N PRO A 27 -3.49 4.13 -25.60
CA PRO A 27 -2.34 4.90 -26.01
C PRO A 27 -2.70 6.37 -26.25
N ARG A 28 -1.73 7.26 -26.04
CA ARG A 28 -1.89 8.67 -26.43
C ARG A 28 -2.25 8.75 -27.91
N THR A 29 -3.11 9.70 -28.27
CA THR A 29 -3.51 9.97 -29.65
C THR A 29 -2.29 10.02 -30.59
N GLY A 30 -2.32 9.20 -31.65
CA GLY A 30 -1.22 9.08 -32.62
C GLY A 30 -0.19 8.00 -32.30
N ASN A 31 -0.28 7.33 -31.14
CA ASN A 31 0.57 6.20 -30.79
C ASN A 31 -0.20 4.87 -30.90
N SER A 32 0.52 3.78 -31.18
CA SER A 32 0.01 2.41 -31.09
C SER A 32 0.60 1.69 -29.88
N MET A 33 0.02 0.53 -29.55
CA MET A 33 0.63 -0.39 -28.59
C MET A 33 2.00 -0.86 -29.11
N PRO A 34 2.97 -1.15 -28.22
CA PRO A 34 4.24 -1.75 -28.61
C PRO A 34 4.02 -3.13 -29.22
N PRO A 35 4.86 -3.53 -30.20
CA PRO A 35 4.77 -4.87 -30.78
C PRO A 35 5.13 -5.93 -29.73
N GLN A 36 4.61 -7.13 -29.94
CA GLN A 36 4.92 -8.28 -29.09
C GLN A 36 6.41 -8.61 -29.16
N ALA A 37 7.02 -8.82 -27.98
CA ALA A 37 8.42 -9.21 -27.89
C ALA A 37 8.64 -10.64 -28.39
N TYR A 38 9.84 -10.90 -28.90
CA TYR A 38 10.22 -12.22 -29.41
C TYR A 38 10.06 -13.30 -28.33
N GLY A 39 9.40 -14.40 -28.69
CA GLY A 39 9.16 -15.54 -27.79
C GLY A 39 8.02 -15.34 -26.78
N GLN A 40 7.39 -14.16 -26.73
CA GLN A 40 6.14 -14.01 -25.99
C GLN A 40 5.03 -14.75 -26.72
N THR A 41 4.10 -15.34 -25.97
CA THR A 41 2.91 -16.01 -26.50
C THR A 41 1.64 -15.17 -26.30
N THR A 42 1.74 -14.04 -25.59
CA THR A 42 0.63 -13.16 -25.23
C THR A 42 0.77 -11.78 -25.84
N ASP A 43 -0.36 -11.19 -26.21
CA ASP A 43 -0.44 -9.83 -26.72
C ASP A 43 -0.08 -8.80 -25.63
N GLN A 44 0.63 -7.74 -26.02
CA GLN A 44 1.01 -6.66 -25.11
C GLN A 44 -0.14 -5.66 -24.94
N THR A 45 -1.19 -6.04 -24.20
CA THR A 45 -2.31 -5.14 -23.88
C THR A 45 -1.92 -4.09 -22.84
N ALA A 46 -2.66 -2.97 -22.76
CA ALA A 46 -2.38 -1.91 -21.80
C ALA A 46 -2.41 -2.44 -20.35
N LYS A 47 -3.37 -3.31 -20.05
CA LYS A 47 -3.48 -3.97 -18.74
C LYS A 47 -2.23 -4.78 -18.40
N ILE A 48 -1.68 -5.55 -19.35
CA ILE A 48 -0.48 -6.36 -19.13
C ILE A 48 0.73 -5.46 -18.86
N LEU A 49 0.90 -4.40 -19.66
CA LEU A 49 2.02 -3.47 -19.52
C LEU A 49 2.00 -2.68 -18.20
N THR A 50 0.80 -2.39 -17.66
CA THR A 50 0.66 -1.69 -16.38
C THR A 50 0.61 -2.62 -15.16
N THR A 51 0.58 -3.93 -15.37
CA THR A 51 0.58 -4.90 -14.27
C THR A 51 2.01 -5.34 -13.97
N PRO A 52 2.56 -5.04 -12.79
CA PRO A 52 3.91 -5.47 -12.43
C PRO A 52 3.99 -6.99 -12.29
N SER A 53 5.12 -7.58 -12.70
CA SER A 53 5.40 -9.00 -12.48
C SER A 53 5.72 -9.30 -11.00
N VAL A 54 5.71 -10.58 -10.63
CA VAL A 54 6.07 -11.03 -9.28
C VAL A 54 7.51 -10.64 -8.92
N GLN A 55 8.43 -10.64 -9.89
CA GLN A 55 9.81 -10.23 -9.68
C GLN A 55 9.91 -8.70 -9.46
N ALA A 56 9.11 -7.92 -10.18
CA ALA A 56 9.10 -6.46 -10.05
C ALA A 56 8.39 -6.00 -8.77
N ARG A 57 7.38 -6.74 -8.33
CA ARG A 57 6.62 -6.47 -7.10
C ARG A 57 6.25 -7.79 -6.41
N PRO A 58 7.17 -8.35 -5.62
CA PRO A 58 6.90 -9.58 -4.89
C PRO A 58 5.71 -9.40 -3.95
N GLY A 59 4.93 -10.46 -3.80
CA GLY A 59 3.92 -10.52 -2.75
C GLY A 59 4.59 -10.31 -1.40
N ARG A 60 4.02 -9.44 -0.56
CA ARG A 60 4.38 -9.44 0.85
C ARG A 60 3.63 -10.61 1.47
N THR A 61 4.33 -11.42 2.26
CA THR A 61 3.62 -12.26 3.23
C THR A 61 2.96 -11.28 4.18
N ASP A 62 1.64 -11.15 4.10
CA ASP A 62 0.89 -10.41 5.09
C ASP A 62 1.11 -11.14 6.41
N GLU A 63 1.92 -10.56 7.27
CA GLU A 63 2.11 -11.05 8.63
C GLU A 63 0.72 -11.08 9.26
N LEU A 64 0.26 -12.28 9.69
CA LEU A 64 -1.10 -12.47 10.23
C LEU A 64 -1.36 -11.67 11.52
N LEU A 65 -0.37 -10.92 12.01
CA LEU A 65 -0.53 -9.95 13.07
C LEU A 65 -1.51 -8.86 12.64
N LYS A 66 -2.77 -9.07 13.04
CA LYS A 66 -3.88 -8.10 12.83
C LYS A 66 -3.67 -6.78 13.59
N ARG A 67 -2.67 -6.72 14.48
CA ARG A 67 -2.28 -5.56 15.26
C ARG A 67 -0.81 -5.71 15.67
N SER A 68 -0.16 -4.57 15.89
CA SER A 68 1.17 -4.52 16.50
C SER A 68 1.14 -5.08 17.92
N GLU A 69 2.03 -6.01 18.22
CA GLU A 69 2.32 -6.45 19.59
C GLU A 69 3.52 -5.69 20.15
N ARG A 70 3.56 -5.52 21.48
CA ARG A 70 4.70 -4.90 22.15
C ARG A 70 5.88 -5.86 22.04
N ARG A 71 7.04 -5.36 21.64
CA ARG A 71 8.28 -6.16 21.61
C ARG A 71 8.73 -6.43 23.04
N GLU A 72 9.29 -7.62 23.27
CA GLU A 72 10.00 -7.94 24.50
C GLU A 72 11.15 -6.95 24.70
N ASP A 73 11.44 -6.65 25.96
CA ASP A 73 12.58 -5.81 26.32
C ASP A 73 13.88 -6.51 25.90
N ASP A 74 14.80 -5.77 25.26
CA ASP A 74 16.05 -6.33 24.74
C ASP A 74 16.97 -6.76 25.90
N PRO A 75 17.34 -8.05 26.02
CA PRO A 75 18.22 -8.52 27.10
C PRO A 75 19.62 -7.90 27.05
N PHE A 76 19.99 -7.27 25.93
CA PHE A 76 21.28 -6.61 25.71
C PHE A 76 21.22 -5.08 25.86
N ASP A 77 20.05 -4.49 26.14
CA ASP A 77 19.93 -3.05 26.43
C ASP A 77 20.36 -2.73 27.87
N ILE A 78 21.65 -2.92 28.13
CA ILE A 78 22.27 -2.70 29.43
C ILE A 78 23.12 -1.41 29.44
N PRO A 79 23.10 -0.63 30.55
CA PRO A 79 23.97 0.51 30.72
C PRO A 79 25.45 0.10 30.87
N PRO A 80 26.41 1.00 30.54
CA PRO A 80 27.84 0.68 30.61
C PRO A 80 28.25 0.30 32.05
N GLY A 81 28.99 -0.80 32.17
CA GLY A 81 29.48 -1.32 33.46
C GLY A 81 28.54 -2.32 34.14
N GLN A 82 27.41 -2.68 33.53
CA GLN A 82 26.59 -3.81 33.97
C GLN A 82 26.82 -5.05 33.09
N GLU A 83 26.61 -6.23 33.68
CA GLU A 83 26.66 -7.50 32.95
C GLU A 83 25.29 -7.78 32.29
N PRO A 84 25.25 -8.37 31.08
CA PRO A 84 24.01 -8.73 30.41
C PRO A 84 23.26 -9.80 31.19
N LYS A 85 21.92 -9.76 31.12
CA LYS A 85 21.09 -10.84 31.66
C LYS A 85 21.44 -12.16 30.95
N PRO A 86 21.64 -13.28 31.68
CA PRO A 86 21.85 -14.58 31.06
C PRO A 86 20.69 -14.96 30.14
N PHE A 87 20.99 -15.47 28.95
CA PHE A 87 19.99 -15.97 28.01
C PHE A 87 19.37 -17.27 28.54
N ASP A 88 18.08 -17.25 28.83
CA ASP A 88 17.28 -18.42 29.18
C ASP A 88 16.36 -18.80 28.00
N PRO A 89 16.57 -19.94 27.32
CA PRO A 89 15.76 -20.36 26.18
C PRO A 89 14.34 -20.80 26.56
N GLU A 90 14.03 -21.01 27.84
CA GLU A 90 12.71 -21.45 28.33
C GLU A 90 11.85 -20.29 28.86
N GLN A 91 12.42 -19.09 29.01
CA GLN A 91 11.72 -17.91 29.52
C GLN A 91 10.85 -17.27 28.42
N THR A 92 9.67 -17.87 28.21
CA THR A 92 8.55 -17.22 27.53
C THR A 92 7.84 -16.34 28.56
N ASP A 93 8.34 -15.12 28.76
CA ASP A 93 7.74 -14.16 29.70
C ASP A 93 6.36 -13.72 29.21
N SER A 94 5.37 -14.54 29.55
CA SER A 94 3.98 -14.17 29.67
C SER A 94 3.78 -13.29 30.92
N SER A 95 4.59 -12.23 31.08
CA SER A 95 4.47 -11.32 32.22
C SER A 95 3.59 -10.12 31.86
N GLU A 96 2.30 -10.36 32.09
CA GLU A 96 1.34 -9.40 32.60
C GLU A 96 1.10 -8.12 31.78
N LYS A 97 0.15 -8.26 30.85
CA LYS A 97 -0.65 -7.17 30.31
C LYS A 97 -1.35 -6.42 31.45
N THR A 98 -0.69 -5.41 32.03
CA THR A 98 -1.34 -4.43 32.91
C THR A 98 -2.47 -3.76 32.11
N PRO A 99 -3.73 -3.82 32.57
CA PRO A 99 -4.84 -3.17 31.86
C PRO A 99 -4.71 -1.64 31.95
N PRO A 100 -5.19 -0.88 30.95
CA PRO A 100 -5.10 0.56 30.95
C PRO A 100 -5.94 1.15 32.09
N LYS A 101 -5.41 2.19 32.75
CA LYS A 101 -6.14 3.05 33.67
C LYS A 101 -7.08 3.99 32.92
#